data_AF-A0A9W8Y2Z8-F1
#
_entry.id   AF-A0A9W8Y2Z8-F1
#
_cell.length_a   1.000
_cell.length_b   1.000
_cell.length_c   1.000
_cell.angle_alpha   90.00
_cell.angle_beta   90.00
_cell.angle_gamma   90.00
#
_symmetry.space_group_name_H-M   'P 1'
#
loop_
_entity.id
_entity.type
_entity.pdbx_description
1 polymer ?
#
loop_
_entity_poly.entity_id
_entity_poly.type
_entity_poly.pdbx_seq_one_letter_code
_entity_poly.pdbx_strand_id
1 'polypeptide(L)'
;MSDSLAAFRNHRSKDLRKLAEEHIQHDLDQKDRDLLNKAGRKVSTHAGLASGIGLGLGIYLAYRLRSMRLAYFNAFRAMEKPVEVRFADGRTEPIPDLSDKLSPSRWGDAATYFLFSVGGLFLGGELGLITGSASAARTISKDPQTKERIEKAFKNYRIDVLKKELSAMEGKSKLSDMFRTS
;
A
#
# COMPACT_ATOMS: atom_id res chain seq x y z
N MET A 1 -7.89 18.92 18.27
CA MET A 1 -6.99 17.79 18.60
C MET A 1 -6.18 17.26 17.40
N SER A 2 -6.63 17.43 16.15
CA SER A 2 -5.89 17.10 14.93
C SER A 2 -4.58 17.89 14.76
N ASP A 3 -4.57 19.18 15.11
CA ASP A 3 -3.39 20.04 14.94
C ASP A 3 -2.21 19.64 15.83
N SER A 4 -2.47 19.17 17.07
CA SER A 4 -1.41 18.72 17.99
C SER A 4 -0.75 17.42 17.51
N LEU A 5 -1.52 16.48 16.96
CA LEU A 5 -1.01 15.21 16.44
C LEU A 5 -0.27 15.40 15.11
N ALA A 6 -0.80 16.25 14.23
CA ALA A 6 -0.16 16.62 12.98
C ALA A 6 1.16 17.41 13.21
N ALA A 7 1.17 18.36 14.14
CA ALA A 7 2.37 19.09 14.54
C ALA A 7 3.41 18.17 15.18
N PHE A 8 3.01 17.27 16.09
CA PHE A 8 3.91 16.29 16.72
C PHE A 8 4.54 15.35 15.69
N ARG A 9 3.75 14.85 14.73
CA ARG A 9 4.24 14.02 13.62
C ARG A 9 5.22 14.79 12.72
N ASN A 10 4.92 16.06 12.42
CA ASN A 10 5.77 16.90 11.57
C ASN A 10 7.10 17.26 12.23
N HIS A 11 7.12 17.54 13.54
CA HIS A 11 8.38 17.82 14.23
C HIS A 11 9.25 16.57 14.31
N ARG A 12 8.67 15.42 14.65
CA ARG A 12 9.40 14.15 14.68
C ARG A 12 9.95 13.78 13.30
N SER A 13 9.19 13.94 12.23
CA SER A 13 9.66 13.60 10.87
C SER A 13 10.78 14.52 10.39
N LYS A 14 10.69 15.83 10.66
CA LYS A 14 11.74 16.79 10.34
C LYS A 14 13.05 16.48 11.08
N ASP A 15 12.94 16.14 12.35
CA ASP A 15 14.08 15.80 13.20
C ASP A 15 14.78 14.51 12.75
N LEU A 16 14.01 13.46 12.44
CA LEU A 16 14.55 12.22 11.90
C LEU A 16 15.21 12.45 10.54
N ARG A 17 14.61 13.29 9.69
CA ARG A 17 15.19 13.64 8.40
C ARG A 17 16.50 14.41 8.55
N LYS A 18 16.57 15.33 9.51
CA LYS A 18 17.81 16.06 9.82
C LYS A 18 18.91 15.10 10.30
N LEU A 19 18.56 14.19 11.21
CA LEU A 19 19.49 13.17 11.72
C LEU A 19 19.99 12.25 10.59
N ALA A 20 19.09 11.83 9.69
CA ALA A 20 19.45 11.03 8.53
C ALA A 20 20.39 11.80 7.58
N GLU A 21 20.09 13.08 7.32
CA GLU A 21 20.93 13.94 6.49
C GLU A 21 22.33 14.12 7.09
N GLU A 22 22.43 14.30 8.42
CA GLU A 22 23.70 14.41 9.13
C GLU A 22 24.56 13.16 8.95
N HIS A 23 24.01 11.96 9.14
CA HIS A 23 24.75 10.71 8.89
C HIS A 23 25.09 10.51 7.41
N ILE A 24 24.20 10.89 6.48
CA ILE A 24 24.50 10.80 5.04
C ILE A 24 25.63 11.76 4.64
N GLN A 25 25.71 12.94 5.25
CA GLN A 25 26.73 13.93 4.93
C GLN A 25 28.08 13.63 5.60
N HIS A 26 28.08 13.18 6.86
CA HIS A 26 29.29 12.97 7.65
C HIS A 26 29.89 11.57 7.51
N ASP A 27 29.07 10.52 7.42
CA ASP A 27 29.58 9.13 7.43
C ASP A 27 29.84 8.56 6.02
N LEU A 28 29.39 9.26 4.96
CA LEU A 28 29.47 8.78 3.58
C LEU A 28 30.26 9.73 2.67
N ASP A 29 30.97 9.13 1.71
CA ASP A 29 31.62 9.89 0.64
C ASP A 29 30.60 10.31 -0.44
N GLN A 30 30.97 11.26 -1.28
CA GLN A 30 30.10 11.72 -2.39
C GLN A 30 29.67 10.57 -3.30
N LYS A 31 30.60 9.65 -3.60
CA LYS A 31 30.33 8.46 -4.41
C LYS A 31 29.24 7.57 -3.78
N ASP A 32 29.26 7.40 -2.46
CA ASP A 32 28.31 6.57 -1.74
C ASP A 32 26.92 7.22 -1.72
N ARG A 33 26.87 8.55 -1.55
CA ARG A 33 25.63 9.34 -1.66
C ARG A 33 24.99 9.22 -3.04
N ASP A 34 25.79 9.34 -4.09
CA ASP A 34 25.31 9.20 -5.47
C ASP A 34 24.81 7.77 -5.75
N LEU A 35 25.47 6.76 -5.17
CA LEU A 35 25.04 5.37 -5.24
C LEU A 35 23.69 5.16 -4.53
N LEU A 36 23.52 5.70 -3.32
CA LEU A 36 22.26 5.65 -2.57
C LEU A 36 21.13 6.36 -3.33
N ASN A 37 21.40 7.52 -3.92
CA ASN A 37 20.44 8.24 -4.76
C ASN A 37 20.03 7.41 -5.99
N LYS A 38 20.99 6.75 -6.64
CA LYS A 38 20.72 5.86 -7.78
C LYS A 38 19.92 4.63 -7.37
N ALA A 39 20.23 4.05 -6.22
CA ALA A 39 19.51 2.93 -5.64
C ALA A 39 18.06 3.32 -5.28
N GLY A 40 17.86 4.48 -4.62
CA GLY A 40 16.54 5.02 -4.31
C GLY A 40 15.71 5.31 -5.57
N ARG A 41 16.32 5.88 -6.61
CA ARG A 41 15.68 6.07 -7.91
C ARG A 41 15.21 4.75 -8.51
N LYS A 42 16.01 3.68 -8.45
CA LYS A 42 15.58 2.35 -8.92
C LYS A 42 14.35 1.85 -8.17
N VAL A 43 14.33 1.96 -6.84
CA VAL A 43 13.14 1.56 -6.04
C VAL A 43 11.92 2.35 -6.51
N SER A 44 12.03 3.67 -6.61
CA SER A 44 10.93 4.54 -7.05
C SER A 44 10.47 4.23 -8.47
N THR A 45 11.38 3.99 -9.42
CA THR A 45 11.05 3.68 -10.81
C THR A 45 10.31 2.34 -10.90
N HIS A 46 10.80 1.31 -10.23
CA HIS A 46 10.15 -0.01 -10.23
C HIS A 46 8.78 0.05 -9.55
N ALA A 47 8.69 0.66 -8.36
CA ALA A 47 7.43 0.85 -7.66
C ALA A 47 6.42 1.65 -8.51
N GLY A 48 6.85 2.76 -9.11
CA GLY A 48 5.99 3.60 -9.96
C GLY A 48 5.51 2.86 -11.22
N LEU A 49 6.42 2.20 -11.94
CA LEU A 49 6.08 1.46 -13.15
C LEU A 49 5.12 0.31 -12.86
N ALA A 50 5.44 -0.51 -11.84
CA ALA A 50 4.61 -1.64 -11.47
C ALA A 50 3.26 -1.22 -10.89
N SER A 51 3.19 -0.11 -10.13
CA SER A 51 1.92 0.49 -9.69
C SER A 51 1.06 0.92 -10.88
N GLY A 52 1.67 1.56 -11.89
CA GLY A 52 0.96 1.96 -13.10
C GLY A 52 0.41 0.77 -13.88
N ILE A 53 1.21 -0.28 -14.04
CA ILE A 53 0.79 -1.55 -14.66
C ILE A 53 -0.34 -2.20 -13.84
N GLY A 54 -0.17 -2.27 -12.52
CA GLY A 54 -1.16 -2.84 -11.61
C GLY A 54 -2.50 -2.10 -11.65
N LEU A 55 -2.48 -0.76 -11.66
CA LEU A 55 -3.66 0.07 -11.83
C LEU A 55 -4.35 -0.19 -13.18
N GLY A 56 -3.58 -0.23 -14.27
CA GLY A 56 -4.10 -0.54 -15.61
C GLY A 56 -4.76 -1.92 -15.68
N LEU A 57 -4.11 -2.94 -15.12
CA LEU A 57 -4.67 -4.29 -15.00
C LEU A 57 -5.93 -4.32 -14.13
N GLY A 58 -5.94 -3.57 -13.02
CA GLY A 58 -7.11 -3.40 -12.16
C GLY A 58 -8.31 -2.84 -12.92
N ILE A 59 -8.12 -1.72 -13.62
CA ILE A 59 -9.16 -1.09 -14.45
C ILE A 59 -9.64 -2.06 -15.54
N TYR A 60 -8.72 -2.76 -16.22
CA TYR A 60 -9.06 -3.75 -17.24
C TYR A 60 -9.89 -4.91 -16.67
N LEU A 61 -9.52 -5.45 -15.51
CA LEU A 61 -10.27 -6.53 -14.85
C LEU A 61 -11.65 -6.05 -14.40
N ALA A 62 -11.77 -4.82 -13.88
CA ALA A 62 -13.06 -4.22 -13.53
C ALA A 62 -13.97 -4.12 -14.77
N TYR A 63 -13.44 -3.61 -15.89
CA TYR A 63 -14.17 -3.53 -17.16
C TYR A 63 -14.59 -4.91 -17.67
N ARG A 64 -13.70 -5.90 -17.61
CA ARG A 64 -14.00 -7.26 -18.05
C ARG A 64 -15.07 -7.91 -17.18
N LEU A 65 -14.98 -7.78 -15.85
CA LEU A 65 -15.98 -8.31 -14.92
C LEU A 65 -17.36 -7.68 -15.14
N ARG A 66 -17.41 -6.36 -15.35
CA ARG A 66 -18.65 -5.65 -15.70
C ARG A 66 -19.26 -6.19 -16.99
N SER A 67 -18.44 -6.33 -18.03
CA SER A 67 -18.89 -6.84 -19.34
C SER A 67 -19.46 -8.27 -19.22
N MET A 68 -18.80 -9.13 -18.45
CA MET A 68 -19.28 -10.49 -18.18
C MET A 68 -20.61 -10.47 -17.41
N ARG A 69 -20.73 -9.67 -16.35
CA ARG A 69 -21.97 -9.55 -15.56
C ARG A 69 -23.15 -9.11 -16.42
N LEU A 70 -22.92 -8.15 -17.33
CA LEU A 70 -23.94 -7.69 -18.26
C LEU A 70 -24.36 -8.78 -19.27
N ALA A 71 -23.39 -9.50 -19.82
CA ALA A 71 -23.66 -10.62 -20.72
C ALA A 71 -24.48 -11.72 -20.03
N TYR A 72 -24.13 -12.09 -18.78
CA TYR A 72 -24.90 -13.04 -17.99
C TYR A 72 -26.32 -12.56 -17.70
N PHE A 73 -26.49 -11.28 -17.33
CA PHE A 73 -27.81 -10.72 -17.09
C PHE A 73 -28.69 -10.74 -18.35
N ASN A 74 -28.13 -10.36 -19.50
CA ASN A 74 -28.85 -10.39 -20.77
C ASN A 74 -29.24 -11.82 -21.17
N ALA A 75 -28.33 -12.79 -21.00
CA ALA A 75 -28.63 -14.20 -21.23
C ALA A 75 -29.74 -14.69 -20.28
N PHE A 76 -29.66 -14.37 -18.98
CA PHE A 76 -30.67 -14.75 -17.99
C PHE A 76 -32.04 -14.15 -18.29
N ARG A 77 -32.08 -12.91 -18.77
CA ARG A 77 -33.32 -12.23 -19.16
C ARG A 77 -33.93 -12.79 -20.44
N ALA A 78 -33.11 -13.24 -21.39
CA ALA A 78 -33.55 -13.74 -22.69
C ALA A 78 -33.96 -15.22 -22.69
N MET A 79 -33.54 -16.00 -21.70
CA MET A 79 -33.98 -17.40 -21.56
C MET A 79 -35.45 -17.47 -21.08
N GLU A 80 -36.19 -18.45 -21.62
CA GLU A 80 -37.52 -18.78 -21.10
C GLU A 80 -37.41 -19.23 -19.64
N LYS A 81 -38.13 -18.54 -18.75
CA LYS A 81 -38.09 -18.80 -17.32
C LYS A 81 -39.15 -19.85 -16.98
N PRO A 82 -38.79 -20.94 -16.27
CA PRO A 82 -39.80 -21.86 -15.77
C PRO A 82 -40.69 -21.12 -14.77
N VAL A 83 -42.01 -21.19 -14.98
CA VAL A 83 -42.99 -20.41 -14.20
C VAL A 83 -43.45 -21.18 -12.96
N GLU A 84 -43.42 -22.51 -13.02
CA GLU A 84 -44.02 -23.39 -12.02
C GLU A 84 -43.17 -24.64 -11.78
N VAL A 85 -43.06 -25.06 -10.52
CA VAL A 85 -42.54 -26.39 -10.13
C VAL A 85 -43.73 -27.30 -9.81
N ARG A 86 -43.79 -28.47 -10.44
CA ARG A 86 -44.77 -29.52 -10.10
C ARG A 86 -44.10 -30.55 -9.20
N PHE A 87 -44.61 -30.69 -7.99
CA PHE A 87 -44.16 -31.68 -7.02
C PHE A 87 -44.80 -33.03 -7.29
N ALA A 88 -44.17 -34.11 -6.80
CA ALA A 88 -44.65 -35.48 -7.01
C ALA A 88 -46.03 -35.76 -6.39
N ASP A 89 -46.46 -34.92 -5.44
CA ASP A 89 -47.79 -34.93 -4.81
C ASP A 89 -48.86 -34.17 -5.60
N GLY A 90 -48.52 -33.62 -6.77
CA GLY A 90 -49.42 -32.85 -7.63
C GLY A 90 -49.55 -31.37 -7.26
N ARG A 91 -48.88 -30.90 -6.20
CA ARG A 91 -48.84 -29.47 -5.86
C ARG A 91 -48.01 -28.71 -6.88
N THR A 92 -48.44 -27.49 -7.18
CA THR A 92 -47.73 -26.59 -8.09
C THR A 92 -47.37 -25.31 -7.34
N GLU A 93 -46.11 -24.91 -7.35
CA GLU A 93 -45.66 -23.64 -6.76
C GLU A 93 -44.99 -22.75 -7.81
N PRO A 94 -45.26 -21.43 -7.80
CA PRO A 94 -44.65 -20.50 -8.74
C PRO A 94 -43.17 -20.29 -8.42
N ILE A 95 -42.33 -20.28 -9.45
CA ILE A 95 -40.91 -19.95 -9.29
C ILE A 95 -40.78 -18.42 -9.23
N PRO A 96 -40.13 -17.86 -8.19
CA PRO A 96 -39.95 -16.43 -8.07
C PRO A 96 -39.01 -15.90 -9.16
N ASP A 97 -39.38 -14.80 -9.81
CA ASP A 97 -38.48 -14.11 -10.74
C ASP A 97 -37.33 -13.45 -9.97
N LEU A 98 -36.10 -13.81 -10.32
CA LEU A 98 -34.87 -13.29 -9.72
C LEU A 98 -34.21 -12.18 -10.55
N SER A 99 -34.76 -11.81 -11.70
CA SER A 99 -34.13 -10.84 -12.61
C SER A 99 -33.78 -9.52 -11.93
N ASP A 100 -34.66 -8.96 -11.11
CA ASP A 100 -34.40 -7.67 -10.45
C ASP A 100 -33.23 -7.74 -9.47
N LYS A 101 -33.05 -8.89 -8.81
CA LYS A 101 -31.95 -9.13 -7.87
C LYS A 101 -30.60 -9.33 -8.57
N LEU A 102 -30.63 -9.78 -9.82
CA LEU A 102 -29.44 -10.00 -10.66
C LEU A 102 -29.11 -8.79 -11.55
N SER A 103 -29.93 -7.74 -11.49
CA SER A 103 -29.74 -6.55 -12.32
C SER A 103 -28.40 -5.86 -12.02
N PRO A 104 -27.69 -5.37 -13.05
CA PRO A 104 -26.46 -4.60 -12.84
C PRO A 104 -26.72 -3.34 -12.01
N SER A 105 -25.91 -3.12 -10.98
CA SER A 105 -26.03 -1.97 -10.06
C SER A 105 -24.89 -0.97 -10.25
N ARG A 106 -25.23 0.32 -10.36
CA ARG A 106 -24.26 1.43 -10.49
C ARG A 106 -23.30 1.50 -9.30
N TRP A 107 -23.79 1.25 -8.08
CA TRP A 107 -22.96 1.24 -6.87
C TRP A 107 -22.03 0.04 -6.83
N GLY A 108 -22.51 -1.14 -7.25
CA GLY A 108 -21.67 -2.33 -7.38
C GLY A 108 -20.56 -2.13 -8.41
N ASP A 109 -20.85 -1.43 -9.49
CA ASP A 109 -19.86 -1.11 -10.52
C ASP A 109 -18.83 -0.09 -10.01
N ALA A 110 -19.26 0.97 -9.33
CA ALA A 110 -18.35 1.92 -8.70
C ALA A 110 -17.41 1.24 -7.68
N ALA A 111 -17.97 0.38 -6.82
CA ALA A 111 -17.19 -0.41 -5.86
C ALA A 111 -16.21 -1.35 -6.57
N THR A 112 -16.60 -1.95 -7.70
CA THR A 112 -15.72 -2.81 -8.51
C THR A 112 -14.54 -2.01 -9.05
N TYR A 113 -14.78 -0.88 -9.73
CA TYR A 113 -13.69 -0.05 -10.25
C TYR A 113 -12.78 0.46 -9.14
N PHE A 114 -13.34 0.88 -8.01
CA PHE A 114 -12.56 1.32 -6.86
C PHE A 114 -11.68 0.18 -6.31
N LEU A 115 -12.27 -0.98 -5.99
CA LEU A 115 -11.57 -2.10 -5.38
C LEU A 115 -10.46 -2.62 -6.30
N PHE A 116 -10.75 -2.82 -7.57
CA PHE A 116 -9.76 -3.33 -8.52
C PHE A 116 -8.68 -2.29 -8.84
N SER A 117 -9.00 -0.99 -8.86
CA SER A 117 -7.99 0.06 -9.06
C SER A 117 -7.06 0.18 -7.86
N VAL A 118 -7.62 0.26 -6.65
CA VAL A 118 -6.84 0.36 -5.40
C VAL A 118 -6.05 -0.93 -5.17
N GLY A 119 -6.69 -2.09 -5.33
CA GLY A 119 -6.04 -3.38 -5.21
C GLY A 119 -4.94 -3.58 -6.25
N GLY A 120 -5.20 -3.21 -7.51
CA GLY A 120 -4.21 -3.26 -8.59
C GLY A 120 -3.02 -2.34 -8.33
N LEU A 121 -3.27 -1.09 -7.90
CA LEU A 121 -2.24 -0.15 -7.52
C LEU A 121 -1.38 -0.69 -6.36
N PHE A 122 -2.03 -1.23 -5.32
CA PHE A 122 -1.34 -1.78 -4.15
C PHE A 122 -0.48 -2.98 -4.52
N LEU A 123 -1.06 -3.99 -5.18
CA LEU A 123 -0.33 -5.20 -5.59
C LEU A 123 0.82 -4.86 -6.55
N GLY A 124 0.58 -3.95 -7.51
CA GLY A 124 1.62 -3.46 -8.41
C GLY A 124 2.73 -2.71 -7.66
N GLY A 125 2.36 -1.86 -6.71
CA GLY A 125 3.29 -1.08 -5.89
C GLY A 125 4.18 -1.94 -5.01
N GLU A 126 3.60 -2.92 -4.30
CA GLU A 126 4.37 -3.85 -3.46
C GLU A 126 5.30 -4.73 -4.30
N LEU A 127 4.83 -5.25 -5.44
CA LEU A 127 5.66 -6.02 -6.35
C LEU A 127 6.82 -5.17 -6.92
N GLY A 128 6.53 -3.92 -7.27
CA GLY A 128 7.53 -2.94 -7.71
C GLY A 128 8.51 -2.57 -6.60
N LEU A 129 8.05 -2.46 -5.35
CA LEU A 129 8.88 -2.21 -4.19
C LEU A 129 9.84 -3.38 -3.94
N ILE A 130 9.36 -4.62 -4.01
CA ILE A 130 10.18 -5.83 -3.84
C ILE A 130 11.25 -5.92 -4.94
N THR A 131 10.84 -5.81 -6.20
CA THR A 131 11.76 -5.88 -7.35
C THR A 131 12.75 -4.72 -7.38
N GLY A 132 12.28 -3.51 -7.04
CA GLY A 132 13.08 -2.32 -6.90
C GLY A 132 14.11 -2.43 -5.78
N SER A 133 13.69 -2.96 -4.62
CA SER A 133 14.57 -3.18 -3.46
C SER A 133 15.63 -4.24 -3.77
N ALA A 134 15.28 -5.33 -4.44
CA ALA A 134 16.25 -6.32 -4.88
C ALA A 134 17.28 -5.73 -5.88
N SER A 135 16.81 -4.91 -6.82
CA SER A 135 17.66 -4.20 -7.80
C SER A 135 18.58 -3.18 -7.13
N ALA A 136 18.08 -2.44 -6.14
CA ALA A 136 18.82 -1.50 -5.32
C ALA A 136 19.87 -2.21 -4.45
N ALA A 137 19.49 -3.27 -3.76
CA ALA A 137 20.38 -4.10 -2.94
C ALA A 137 21.55 -4.64 -3.77
N ARG A 138 21.27 -5.20 -4.96
CA ARG A 138 22.30 -5.63 -5.91
C ARG A 138 23.21 -4.50 -6.37
N THR A 139 22.71 -3.26 -6.41
CA THR A 139 23.51 -2.09 -6.83
C THR A 139 24.46 -1.67 -5.70
N ILE A 140 23.98 -1.66 -4.46
CA ILE A 140 24.78 -1.33 -3.27
C ILE A 140 25.81 -2.42 -2.97
N SER A 141 25.44 -3.70 -3.13
CA SER A 141 26.31 -4.83 -2.78
C SER A 141 27.44 -5.11 -3.76
N LYS A 142 27.55 -4.37 -4.86
CA LYS A 142 28.63 -4.55 -5.86
C LYS A 142 30.01 -4.20 -5.32
N ASP A 143 30.08 -3.23 -4.42
CA ASP A 143 31.31 -2.77 -3.79
C ASP A 143 31.24 -3.07 -2.28
N PRO A 144 32.00 -4.06 -1.78
CA PRO A 144 31.97 -4.45 -0.38
C PRO A 144 32.31 -3.32 0.59
N GLN A 145 33.25 -2.44 0.23
CA GLN A 145 33.67 -1.33 1.09
C GLN A 145 32.58 -0.27 1.19
N THR A 146 31.99 0.08 0.05
CA THR A 146 30.85 1.02 0.00
C THR A 146 29.66 0.47 0.78
N LYS A 147 29.36 -0.82 0.62
CA LYS A 147 28.30 -1.50 1.40
C LYS A 147 28.56 -1.38 2.90
N GLU A 148 29.78 -1.65 3.36
CA GLU A 148 30.14 -1.58 4.78
C GLU A 148 29.99 -0.16 5.35
N ARG A 149 30.42 0.88 4.61
CA ARG A 149 30.24 2.28 5.01
C ARG A 149 28.76 2.66 5.12
N ILE A 150 27.95 2.27 4.14
CA ILE A 150 26.49 2.50 4.15
C ILE A 150 25.83 1.79 5.32
N GLU A 151 26.17 0.53 5.59
CA GLU A 151 25.62 -0.22 6.72
C GLU A 151 26.02 0.40 8.06
N LYS A 152 27.26 0.88 8.19
CA LYS A 152 27.74 1.57 9.39
C LYS A 152 26.99 2.88 9.62
N ALA A 153 26.87 3.73 8.60
CA ALA A 153 26.11 4.97 8.66
C ALA A 153 24.65 4.72 9.06
N PHE A 154 24.02 3.70 8.48
CA PHE A 154 22.65 3.31 8.82
C PHE A 154 22.51 2.80 10.26
N LYS A 155 23.48 2.02 10.77
CA LYS A 155 23.49 1.57 12.17
C LYS A 155 23.62 2.75 13.13
N ASN A 156 24.54 3.69 12.86
CA ASN A 156 24.73 4.90 13.66
C ASN A 156 23.45 5.74 13.71
N TYR A 157 22.84 5.98 12.55
CA TYR A 157 21.55 6.66 12.45
C TYR A 157 20.49 5.98 13.34
N ARG A 158 20.34 4.65 13.25
CA ARG A 158 19.34 3.93 14.08
C ARG A 158 19.63 4.05 15.56
N ILE A 159 20.90 3.99 15.96
CA ILE A 159 21.30 4.18 17.36
C ILE A 159 20.87 5.55 17.85
N ASP A 160 21.11 6.61 17.07
CA ASP A 160 20.79 7.97 17.49
C ASP A 160 19.28 8.26 17.47
N VAL A 161 18.54 7.65 16.54
CA VAL A 161 17.06 7.62 16.61
C VAL A 161 16.59 6.99 17.92
N LEU A 162 17.12 5.82 18.28
CA LEU A 162 16.72 5.11 19.50
C LEU A 162 17.10 5.88 20.76
N LYS A 163 18.27 6.50 20.82
CA LYS A 163 18.66 7.38 21.94
C LYS A 163 17.67 8.54 22.08
N LYS A 164 17.29 9.17 20.97
CA LYS A 164 16.33 10.28 20.98
C LYS A 164 14.94 9.83 21.42
N GLU A 165 14.51 8.65 21.01
CA GLU A 165 13.27 8.03 21.50
C GLU A 165 13.33 7.73 23.00
N LEU A 166 14.46 7.19 23.50
CA LEU A 166 14.69 6.94 24.92
C LEU A 166 14.62 8.23 25.73
N SER A 167 15.33 9.28 25.32
CA SER A 167 15.29 10.59 25.99
C SER A 167 13.88 11.19 25.99
N ALA A 168 13.11 11.00 24.91
CA ALA A 168 11.72 11.43 24.86
C ALA A 168 10.80 10.62 25.79
N MET A 169 11.10 9.34 26.04
CA MET A 169 10.37 8.50 27.00
C MET A 169 10.73 8.85 28.45
N GLU A 170 12.02 9.02 28.76
CA GLU A 170 12.50 9.42 30.10
C GLU A 170 11.98 10.80 30.52
N GLY A 171 11.98 11.77 29.60
CA GLY A 171 11.44 13.12 29.86
C GLY A 171 9.95 13.13 30.19
N LYS A 172 9.17 12.21 29.61
CA LYS A 172 7.75 12.04 29.93
C LYS A 172 7.54 11.40 31.31
N SER A 173 8.39 10.43 31.68
CA SER A 173 8.35 9.79 33.01
C SER A 173 8.59 10.82 34.12
N LYS A 174 9.60 11.69 33.98
CA LYS A 174 9.90 12.72 34.98
C LYS A 174 8.77 13.74 35.14
N LEU A 175 8.08 14.10 34.05
CA LEU A 175 6.90 14.97 34.10
C LEU A 175 5.73 14.28 34.82
N SER A 176 5.44 13.02 34.52
CA SER A 176 4.39 12.27 35.23
C SER A 176 4.71 12.06 36.71
N ASP A 177 5.98 11.93 37.08
CA ASP A 177 6.41 11.78 38.47
C ASP A 177 6.24 13.09 39.26
N MET A 178 6.52 14.26 38.64
CA MET A 178 6.26 15.57 39.24
C MET A 178 4.76 15.85 39.44
N PHE A 179 3.89 15.45 38.50
CA PHE A 179 2.44 15.60 38.65
C PHE A 179 1.79 14.57 39.57
N ARG A 180 2.50 13.50 39.95
CA ARG A 180 2.05 12.52 40.96
C ARG A 180 2.44 12.90 42.39
N THR A 181 3.38 13.82 42.56
CA THR A 181 3.87 14.30 43.86
C THR A 181 3.30 15.66 44.27
N SER A 182 2.33 16.19 43.52
CA SER A 182 1.50 17.36 43.88
C SER A 182 0.08 16.92 44.17
#